data_AF-A0A8W8I555-F1
#
_entry.id   AF-A0A8W8I555-F1
#
_cell.length_a   1.000
_cell.length_b   1.000
_cell.length_c   1.000
_cell.angle_alpha   90.00
_cell.angle_beta   90.00
_cell.angle_gamma   90.00
#
_symmetry.space_group_name_H-M   'P 1'
#
loop_
_entity.id
_entity.type
_entity.pdbx_description
1 polymer ?
#
loop_
_entity_poly.entity_id
_entity_poly.type
_entity_poly.pdbx_seq_one_letter_code
_entity_poly.pdbx_strand_id
1 'polypeptide(L)'
;MATVMNPGIPYVGGIPGGMRDGRQIVINGTVPHHEHSFSINLQTGPNINPRSNTALHFNPRLNDNCVVRNSYQHHSWGGEERGGYQPFQRGMPFEITILCQHHHYKVVNNVNLGEHLNNFSAQTSYANTELNGSRCCRY
;
A
#
# COMPACT_ATOMS: atom_id res chain seq x y z
N MET A 1 12.03 -16.74 2.93
CA MET A 1 11.28 -15.46 2.82
C MET A 1 12.30 -14.33 2.86
N ALA A 2 12.14 -13.29 2.04
CA ALA A 2 13.09 -12.18 1.97
C ALA A 2 12.59 -11.03 2.86
N THR A 3 13.50 -10.45 3.64
CA THR A 3 13.18 -9.39 4.61
C THR A 3 14.07 -8.17 4.50
N VAL A 4 13.46 -6.99 4.52
CA VAL A 4 14.02 -5.65 4.43
C VAL A 4 13.70 -4.89 5.72
N MET A 5 14.77 -4.41 6.36
CA MET A 5 14.73 -3.81 7.69
C MET A 5 15.08 -2.33 7.59
N ASN A 6 14.24 -1.48 8.19
CA ASN A 6 14.44 -0.04 8.30
C ASN A 6 14.91 0.66 6.99
N PRO A 7 14.26 0.41 5.84
CA PRO A 7 14.61 1.10 4.61
C PRO A 7 14.50 2.62 4.75
N GLY A 8 15.39 3.32 4.04
CA GLY A 8 15.23 4.76 3.80
C GLY A 8 13.96 5.03 2.99
N ILE A 9 13.36 6.20 3.20
CA ILE A 9 12.10 6.60 2.55
C ILE A 9 12.37 7.77 1.62
N PRO A 10 11.89 7.72 0.36
CA PRO A 10 11.05 6.67 -0.23
C PRO A 10 11.80 5.34 -0.43
N TYR A 11 11.07 4.22 -0.29
CA TYR A 11 11.61 2.88 -0.51
C TYR A 11 11.01 2.27 -1.78
N VAL A 12 11.88 1.80 -2.67
CA VAL A 12 11.48 1.03 -3.85
C VAL A 12 12.17 -0.31 -3.78
N GLY A 13 11.40 -1.39 -3.83
CA GLY A 13 11.92 -2.74 -3.69
C GLY A 13 11.16 -3.74 -4.53
N GLY A 14 11.90 -4.64 -5.18
CA GLY A 14 11.29 -5.76 -5.89
C GLY A 14 10.67 -6.75 -4.90
N ILE A 15 9.48 -7.28 -5.22
CA ILE A 15 8.93 -8.45 -4.53
C ILE A 15 9.49 -9.70 -5.21
N PRO A 16 10.32 -10.53 -4.54
CA PRO A 16 10.92 -11.70 -5.18
C PRO A 16 9.85 -12.67 -5.70
N GLY A 17 9.73 -12.83 -7.00
CA GLY A 17 8.69 -13.66 -7.64
C GLY A 17 7.29 -13.03 -7.76
N GLY A 18 7.16 -11.72 -7.51
CA GLY A 18 5.96 -10.92 -7.78
C GLY A 18 4.72 -11.23 -6.92
N MET A 19 3.68 -10.39 -7.02
CA MET A 19 2.36 -10.69 -6.44
C MET A 19 1.57 -11.61 -7.36
N ARG A 20 0.96 -12.65 -6.79
CA ARG A 20 0.08 -13.63 -7.45
C ARG A 20 -0.98 -14.09 -6.44
N ASP A 21 -2.07 -14.68 -6.94
CA ASP A 21 -3.17 -15.17 -6.10
C ASP A 21 -2.68 -16.00 -4.90
N GLY A 22 -3.22 -15.69 -3.72
CA GLY A 22 -2.83 -16.29 -2.44
C GLY A 22 -1.55 -15.71 -1.81
N ARG A 23 -0.79 -14.88 -2.51
CA ARG A 23 0.41 -14.25 -1.96
C ARG A 23 0.07 -12.99 -1.18
N GLN A 24 0.70 -12.82 -0.03
CA GLN A 24 0.62 -11.61 0.76
C GLN A 24 1.98 -10.94 0.96
N ILE A 25 1.94 -9.63 1.15
CA ILE A 25 3.01 -8.88 1.82
C ILE A 25 2.43 -8.30 3.10
N VAL A 26 3.28 -8.18 4.10
CA VAL A 26 2.95 -7.46 5.32
C VAL A 26 3.86 -6.22 5.36
N ILE A 27 3.40 -5.14 5.98
CA ILE A 27 4.08 -3.86 6.04
C ILE A 27 3.88 -3.31 7.44
N ASN A 28 4.99 -3.15 8.17
CA ASN A 28 5.00 -2.57 9.50
C ASN A 28 5.62 -1.18 9.46
N GLY A 29 5.09 -0.28 10.27
CA GLY A 29 5.57 1.10 10.27
C GLY A 29 4.99 1.90 11.41
N THR A 30 5.35 3.18 11.43
CA THR A 30 4.78 4.17 12.33
C THR A 30 4.48 5.40 11.50
N VAL A 31 3.28 5.94 11.63
CA VAL A 31 2.94 7.19 10.94
C VAL A 31 3.70 8.33 11.62
N PRO A 32 4.51 9.13 10.90
CA PRO A 32 5.20 10.26 11.50
C PRO A 32 4.21 11.27 12.14
N HIS A 33 4.63 11.94 13.21
CA HIS A 33 3.77 12.86 13.97
C HIS A 33 3.21 14.02 13.14
N HIS A 34 3.90 14.43 12.08
CA HIS A 34 3.51 15.56 11.24
C HIS A 34 3.02 15.13 9.85
N GLU A 35 2.71 13.84 9.67
CA GLU A 35 2.30 13.33 8.37
C GLU A 35 0.82 13.66 8.09
N HIS A 36 0.55 14.11 6.86
CA HIS A 36 -0.82 14.34 6.38
C HIS A 36 -1.38 13.13 5.65
N SER A 37 -0.50 12.37 4.99
CA SER A 37 -0.85 11.16 4.28
C SER A 37 0.39 10.32 3.99
N PHE A 38 0.24 9.02 3.84
CA PHE A 38 1.31 8.18 3.31
C PHE A 38 0.78 7.26 2.21
N SER A 39 1.66 6.64 1.44
CA SER A 39 1.24 5.75 0.37
C SER A 39 2.05 4.47 0.25
N ILE A 40 1.34 3.41 -0.09
CA ILE A 40 1.85 2.09 -0.40
C ILE A 40 1.38 1.77 -1.82
N ASN A 41 2.32 1.53 -2.72
CA ASN A 41 2.05 1.28 -4.13
C ASN A 41 2.52 -0.12 -4.51
N LEU A 42 1.68 -0.87 -5.22
CA LEU A 42 2.10 -2.05 -5.98
C LEU A 42 2.25 -1.62 -7.44
N GLN A 43 3.48 -1.36 -7.87
CA GLN A 43 3.84 -0.93 -9.22
C GLN A 43 4.06 -2.11 -10.17
N THR A 44 4.48 -1.90 -11.41
CA THR A 44 4.93 -2.92 -12.38
C THR A 44 6.41 -2.75 -12.75
N GLY A 45 7.02 -1.65 -12.30
CA GLY A 45 8.39 -1.23 -12.54
C GLY A 45 8.88 -0.38 -11.36
N PRO A 46 10.19 -0.15 -11.22
CA PRO A 46 10.74 0.68 -10.14
C PRO A 46 10.68 2.19 -10.44
N ASN A 47 10.30 2.58 -11.66
CA ASN A 47 10.36 3.98 -12.07
C ASN A 47 9.25 4.79 -11.40
N ILE A 48 9.65 5.90 -10.77
CA ILE A 48 8.75 6.89 -10.15
C ILE A 48 8.45 8.04 -11.13
N ASN A 49 9.38 8.33 -12.06
CA ASN A 49 9.23 9.34 -13.10
C ASN A 49 10.02 8.96 -14.38
N PRO A 50 9.36 8.64 -15.51
CA PRO A 50 7.92 8.42 -15.63
C PRO A 50 7.48 7.25 -14.74
N ARG A 51 6.32 7.40 -14.10
CA ARG A 51 5.80 6.42 -13.14
C ARG A 51 5.43 5.12 -13.84
N SER A 52 5.90 4.00 -13.30
CA SER A 52 5.45 2.67 -13.74
C SER A 52 3.98 2.45 -13.40
N ASN A 53 3.26 1.61 -14.16
CA ASN A 53 1.87 1.32 -13.85
C ASN A 53 1.74 0.84 -12.39
N THR A 54 0.73 1.32 -11.69
CA THR A 54 0.44 1.01 -10.29
C THR A 54 -0.88 0.25 -10.22
N ALA A 55 -0.81 -1.03 -9.90
CA ALA A 55 -1.98 -1.90 -9.75
C ALA A 55 -2.79 -1.56 -8.50
N LEU A 56 -2.11 -1.18 -7.41
CA LEU A 56 -2.73 -0.70 -6.17
C LEU A 56 -1.97 0.51 -5.67
N HIS A 57 -2.64 1.65 -5.59
CA HIS A 57 -2.22 2.79 -4.78
C HIS A 57 -3.09 2.79 -3.54
N PHE A 58 -2.49 2.61 -2.37
CA PHE A 58 -3.16 2.68 -1.08
C PHE A 58 -2.66 3.92 -0.33
N ASN A 59 -3.55 4.88 -0.10
CA ASN A 59 -3.18 6.19 0.44
C ASN A 59 -4.11 6.61 1.58
N PRO A 60 -3.75 6.29 2.83
CA PRO A 60 -4.38 6.90 3.99
C PRO A 60 -4.12 8.41 4.01
N ARG A 61 -5.20 9.19 3.97
CA ARG A 61 -5.19 10.65 4.11
C ARG A 61 -5.75 10.99 5.48
N LEU A 62 -4.85 11.28 6.42
CA LEU A 62 -5.19 11.48 7.83
C LEU A 62 -5.96 12.79 8.06
N ASN A 63 -5.69 13.83 7.27
CA ASN A 63 -6.45 15.08 7.34
C ASN A 63 -7.90 14.91 6.85
N ASP A 64 -8.08 14.09 5.82
CA ASP A 64 -9.39 13.85 5.19
C ASP A 64 -10.16 12.73 5.89
N ASN A 65 -9.57 12.12 6.94
CA ASN A 65 -10.07 10.96 7.66
C ASN A 65 -10.55 9.84 6.71
N CYS A 66 -9.78 9.56 5.65
CA CYS A 66 -10.16 8.55 4.66
C CYS A 66 -8.96 7.75 4.15
N VAL A 67 -9.25 6.60 3.54
CA VAL A 67 -8.27 5.81 2.80
C VAL A 67 -8.66 5.82 1.33
N VAL A 68 -7.82 6.44 0.51
CA VAL A 68 -7.98 6.47 -0.94
C VAL A 68 -7.29 5.25 -1.52
N ARG A 69 -7.99 4.58 -2.44
CA ARG A 69 -7.41 3.53 -3.27
C ARG A 69 -7.61 3.86 -4.74
N ASN A 70 -6.59 3.60 -5.56
CA ASN A 70 -6.65 3.87 -6.99
C ASN A 70 -5.68 2.94 -7.76
N SER A 71 -5.72 2.99 -9.09
CA SER A 71 -4.71 2.43 -9.98
C SER A 71 -4.18 3.50 -10.92
N TYR A 72 -2.93 3.36 -11.34
CA TYR A 72 -2.28 4.23 -12.33
C TYR A 72 -1.91 3.39 -13.55
N GLN A 73 -2.50 3.68 -14.69
CA GLN A 73 -2.32 2.91 -15.92
C GLN A 73 -2.24 3.86 -17.11
N HIS A 74 -1.43 3.54 -18.11
CA HIS A 74 -1.33 4.35 -19.33
C HIS A 74 -1.06 5.83 -19.06
N HIS A 75 -0.24 6.10 -18.04
CA HIS A 75 0.13 7.44 -17.57
C HIS A 75 -0.99 8.27 -16.92
N SER A 76 -2.11 7.66 -16.53
CA SER A 76 -3.22 8.34 -15.85
C SER A 76 -3.71 7.59 -14.61
N TRP A 77 -4.26 8.34 -13.66
CA TRP A 77 -4.99 7.77 -12.53
C TRP A 77 -6.41 7.39 -12.95
N GLY A 78 -6.90 6.27 -12.43
CA GLY A 78 -8.31 5.90 -12.53
C GLY A 78 -9.21 6.69 -11.57
N GLY A 79 -10.44 6.23 -11.41
CA GLY A 79 -11.35 6.75 -10.39
C GLY A 79 -10.90 6.37 -8.98
N GLU A 80 -10.95 7.32 -8.04
CA GLU A 80 -10.64 7.05 -6.64
C GLU A 80 -11.75 6.24 -5.97
N GLU A 81 -11.37 5.16 -5.28
CA GLU A 81 -12.23 4.47 -4.34
C GLU A 81 -11.98 4.97 -2.93
N ARG A 82 -13.02 5.54 -2.32
CA ARG A 82 -13.04 6.02 -0.93
C ARG A 82 -14.08 5.21 -0.18
N GLY A 83 -13.68 4.51 0.86
CA GLY A 83 -14.60 3.64 1.60
C GLY A 83 -13.98 3.04 2.85
N GLY A 84 -14.85 2.64 3.78
CA GLY A 84 -14.55 2.13 5.12
C GLY A 84 -13.81 3.12 6.04
N TYR A 85 -13.39 2.61 7.19
CA TYR A 85 -12.77 3.38 8.25
C TYR A 85 -11.28 3.66 7.97
N GLN A 86 -10.81 4.83 8.38
CA GLN A 86 -9.39 5.20 8.37
C GLN A 86 -8.83 4.93 9.78
N PRO A 87 -7.93 3.94 9.95
CA PRO A 87 -7.48 3.52 11.28
C PRO A 87 -6.13 4.09 11.69
N PHE A 88 -5.43 4.81 10.80
CA PHE A 88 -4.04 5.19 11.03
C PHE A 88 -3.94 6.51 11.78
N GLN A 89 -3.15 6.51 12.84
CA GLN A 89 -2.99 7.67 13.71
C GLN A 89 -1.53 8.14 13.71
N ARG A 90 -1.34 9.46 13.77
CA ARG A 90 -0.01 10.09 13.87
C ARG A 90 0.71 9.62 15.12
N GLY A 91 1.98 9.27 14.98
CA GLY A 91 2.81 8.74 16.06
C GLY A 91 2.52 7.29 16.44
N MET A 92 1.49 6.66 15.87
CA MET A 92 1.10 5.29 16.21
C MET A 92 1.67 4.27 15.22
N PRO A 93 2.05 3.08 15.71
CA PRO A 93 2.44 1.99 14.85
C PRO A 93 1.25 1.44 14.06
N PHE A 94 1.54 0.84 12.91
CA PHE A 94 0.58 0.08 12.13
C PHE A 94 1.20 -1.20 11.59
N GLU A 95 0.35 -2.18 11.31
CA GLU A 95 0.68 -3.40 10.59
C GLU A 95 -0.40 -3.63 9.54
N ILE A 96 0.00 -3.62 8.26
CA ILE A 96 -0.91 -3.85 7.14
C ILE A 96 -0.54 -5.15 6.46
N THR A 97 -1.53 -6.01 6.19
CA THR A 97 -1.39 -7.12 5.26
C THR A 97 -2.08 -6.78 3.94
N ILE A 98 -1.37 -6.93 2.82
CA ILE A 98 -1.92 -6.86 1.47
C ILE A 98 -1.89 -8.24 0.86
N LEU A 99 -3.07 -8.84 0.70
CA LEU A 99 -3.27 -10.15 0.07
C LEU A 99 -3.71 -9.96 -1.39
N CYS A 100 -3.00 -10.59 -2.31
CA CYS A 100 -3.42 -10.70 -3.71
C CYS A 100 -4.44 -11.83 -3.83
N GLN A 101 -5.63 -11.49 -4.34
CA GLN A 101 -6.68 -12.43 -4.72
C GLN A 101 -6.95 -12.31 -6.22
N HIS A 102 -7.60 -13.32 -6.80
CA HIS A 102 -7.77 -13.47 -8.25
C HIS A 102 -8.28 -12.20 -8.98
N HIS A 103 -9.12 -11.39 -8.34
CA HIS A 103 -9.71 -10.18 -8.94
C HIS A 103 -9.52 -8.89 -8.14
N HIS A 104 -8.83 -8.95 -6.99
CA HIS A 104 -8.72 -7.79 -6.11
C HIS A 104 -7.56 -7.94 -5.13
N TYR A 105 -7.18 -6.81 -4.51
CA TYR A 105 -6.30 -6.83 -3.35
C TYR A 105 -7.14 -6.65 -2.08
N LYS A 106 -6.93 -7.52 -1.10
CA LYS A 106 -7.50 -7.37 0.23
C LYS A 106 -6.46 -6.71 1.13
N VAL A 107 -6.84 -5.60 1.78
CA VAL A 107 -5.99 -4.86 2.70
C VAL A 107 -6.55 -4.96 4.11
N VAL A 108 -5.74 -5.39 5.06
CA VAL A 108 -6.14 -5.60 6.46
C VAL A 108 -5.20 -4.83 7.37
N ASN A 109 -5.73 -4.11 8.36
CA ASN A 109 -4.95 -3.58 9.47
C ASN A 109 -5.00 -4.57 10.63
N ASN A 110 -3.86 -5.09 11.04
CA ASN A 110 -3.78 -6.15 12.05
C ASN A 110 -3.73 -5.61 13.49
N VAL A 111 -3.47 -4.31 13.70
CA VAL A 111 -3.33 -3.72 15.04
C VAL A 111 -4.71 -3.48 15.69
N ASN A 112 -5.72 -3.18 14.88
CA ASN A 112 -7.10 -3.08 15.33
C ASN A 112 -7.80 -4.43 15.10
N LEU A 113 -7.70 -5.34 16.07
CA LEU A 113 -8.32 -6.66 16.04
C LEU A 113 -9.80 -6.55 15.65
N GLY A 114 -10.13 -6.88 14.39
CA GLY A 114 -11.49 -6.87 13.85
C GLY A 114 -11.78 -5.86 12.73
N GLU A 115 -10.87 -4.92 12.42
CA GLU A 115 -11.12 -3.92 11.36
C GLU A 115 -10.51 -4.31 10.01
N HIS A 116 -11.34 -4.80 9.10
CA HIS A 116 -10.97 -4.90 7.68
C HIS A 116 -10.99 -3.51 7.05
N LEU A 117 -9.86 -3.08 6.45
CA LEU A 117 -9.75 -1.80 5.73
C LEU A 117 -10.37 -1.83 4.32
N ASN A 118 -11.28 -2.79 4.10
CA ASN A 118 -11.96 -3.13 2.86
C ASN A 118 -11.13 -3.91 1.83
N ASN A 119 -11.88 -4.53 0.92
CA ASN A 119 -11.37 -5.07 -0.33
C ASN A 119 -11.25 -3.93 -1.35
N PHE A 120 -10.18 -3.91 -2.14
CA PHE A 120 -10.02 -3.00 -3.27
C PHE A 120 -10.05 -3.78 -4.59
N SER A 121 -11.11 -3.59 -5.37
CA SER A 121 -11.26 -4.20 -6.69
C SER A 121 -10.44 -3.46 -7.74
N ALA A 122 -9.13 -3.66 -7.77
CA ALA A 122 -8.33 -3.32 -8.93
C ALA A 122 -8.35 -4.46 -9.95
N GLN A 123 -8.92 -4.19 -11.13
CA GLN A 123 -8.80 -5.06 -12.30
C GLN A 123 -7.46 -4.80 -13.01
N THR A 124 -6.32 -5.15 -12.41
CA THR A 124 -5.04 -5.10 -13.15
C THR A 124 -4.05 -6.13 -12.64
N SER A 125 -3.49 -6.87 -13.60
CA SER A 125 -2.60 -8.00 -13.42
C SER A 125 -1.12 -7.58 -13.36
N TYR A 126 -0.43 -8.06 -12.30
CA TYR A 126 1.04 -8.20 -12.06
C TYR A 126 1.89 -6.96 -11.66
N ALA A 127 3.02 -7.20 -10.95
CA ALA A 127 3.47 -6.38 -9.79
C ALA A 127 4.99 -6.13 -9.58
N ASN A 128 5.29 -5.09 -8.79
CA ASN A 128 6.45 -4.51 -8.09
C ASN A 128 5.90 -3.71 -6.88
N THR A 129 6.70 -3.24 -5.92
CA THR A 129 6.23 -2.40 -4.79
C THR A 129 7.05 -1.13 -4.63
N GLU A 130 6.37 0.00 -4.43
CA GLU A 130 6.95 1.30 -4.05
C GLU A 130 6.25 1.78 -2.78
N LEU A 131 7.02 2.21 -1.78
CA LEU A 131 6.54 2.80 -0.54
C LEU A 131 6.98 4.26 -0.50
N ASN A 132 6.04 5.19 -0.50
CA ASN A 132 6.32 6.62 -0.38
C ASN A 132 5.70 7.19 0.91
N GLY A 133 6.50 7.90 1.71
CA GLY A 133 5.99 8.72 2.83
C GLY A 133 5.76 8.02 4.17
N SER A 134 6.42 6.90 4.47
CA SER A 134 6.42 6.31 5.83
C SER A 134 7.68 5.52 6.07
N ARG A 135 8.36 5.72 7.21
CA ARG A 135 9.46 4.84 7.65
C ARG A 135 8.87 3.45 7.88
N CYS A 136 8.96 2.62 6.84
CA CYS A 136 8.59 1.23 6.92
C CYS A 136 9.68 0.54 7.75
N CYS A 137 9.28 -0.15 8.81
CA CYS A 137 10.14 -0.99 9.62
C CYS A 137 9.63 -2.41 9.43
N ARG A 138 10.49 -3.33 8.96
CA ARG A 138 10.19 -4.73 8.62
C ARG A 138 9.25 -4.87 7.41
N TYR A 139 9.72 -5.56 6.37
CA TYR A 139 9.41 -6.99 6.18
C TYR A 139 10.34 -7.69 5.27
#